data_AF-A0A453RN98-F1
#
_entry.id   AF-A0A453RN98-F1
#
_cell.length_a   1.000
_cell.length_b   1.000
_cell.length_c   1.000
_cell.angle_alpha   90.00
_cell.angle_beta   90.00
_cell.angle_gamma   90.00
#
_symmetry.space_group_name_H-M   'P 1'
#
loop_
_entity.id
_entity.type
_entity.pdbx_description
1 polymer ?
#
loop_
_entity_poly.entity_id
_entity_poly.type
_entity_poly.pdbx_seq_one_letter_code
_entity_poly.pdbx_strand_id
1 'polypeptide(L)'
;RCSHSAAPPSTPPSPSSSSTSRVTKDGCPVIFHDDFILTQKTEVLYEMRVTDLLLEEFLSYGVQKEPHKVSKPLLRRMEDGRVLTWSTEEDDYLCTLQEVFEHVSPHLGFNIELKFDDNIIYPSVNLNRALQAVLQVWIALVHLIYGLLLFI
;
A
#
# COMPACT_ATOMS: atom_id res chain seq x y z
N ARG A 1 -5.36 -12.66 1.46
CA ARG A 1 -4.91 -11.85 2.62
C ARG A 1 -4.43 -10.52 2.00
N CYS A 2 -4.00 -9.51 2.74
CA CYS A 2 -3.45 -8.30 2.11
C CYS A 2 -1.93 -8.35 2.30
N SER A 3 -1.15 -7.94 1.30
CA SER A 3 0.32 -7.98 1.38
C SER A 3 0.81 -7.17 2.58
N HIS A 4 1.14 -7.86 3.68
CA HIS A 4 1.69 -7.26 4.89
C HIS A 4 3.17 -6.99 4.66
N SER A 5 3.51 -5.77 4.23
CA SER A 5 4.88 -5.30 4.11
C SER A 5 5.76 -6.13 3.16
N ALA A 6 5.99 -5.59 1.96
CA ALA A 6 6.96 -6.08 1.00
C ALA A 6 8.42 -5.86 1.47
N ALA A 7 8.77 -6.39 2.64
CA ALA A 7 10.15 -6.46 3.07
C ALA A 7 10.90 -7.48 2.18
N PRO A 8 12.16 -7.24 1.78
CA PRO A 8 12.95 -8.23 1.08
C PRO A 8 13.06 -9.53 1.91
N PRO A 9 13.28 -10.69 1.26
CA PRO A 9 13.32 -12.01 1.91
C PRO A 9 14.38 -12.16 3.02
N SER A 10 15.23 -11.14 3.24
CA SER A 10 16.26 -11.10 4.27
C SER A 10 15.83 -10.46 5.60
N THR A 11 14.57 -10.03 5.76
CA THR A 11 14.14 -9.31 6.97
C THR A 11 13.41 -10.26 7.94
N PRO A 12 13.90 -10.48 9.17
CA PRO A 12 13.21 -11.34 10.12
C PRO A 12 11.83 -10.76 10.47
N PRO A 13 10.80 -11.60 10.68
CA PRO A 13 9.47 -11.12 11.06
C PRO A 13 9.57 -10.38 12.41
N SER A 14 9.28 -9.09 12.38
CA SER A 14 9.15 -8.27 13.59
C SER A 14 7.83 -8.62 14.27
N PRO A 15 7.77 -8.65 15.62
CA PRO A 15 6.54 -8.96 16.38
C PRO A 15 5.44 -7.88 16.23
N SER A 16 5.72 -6.79 15.50
CA SER A 16 4.77 -5.80 15.04
C SER A 16 4.72 -5.81 13.51
N SER A 17 3.54 -5.96 12.92
CA SER A 17 3.32 -5.72 11.50
C SER A 17 3.51 -4.22 11.23
N SER A 18 4.71 -3.82 10.80
CA SER A 18 4.94 -2.48 10.27
C SER A 18 4.40 -2.44 8.85
N SER A 19 3.46 -1.52 8.58
CA SER A 19 2.92 -1.32 7.23
C SER A 19 3.27 0.09 6.76
N THR A 20 4.02 0.15 5.67
CA THR A 20 4.35 1.41 5.01
C THR A 20 3.16 1.85 4.14
N SER A 21 2.68 3.06 4.40
CA SER A 21 1.55 3.66 3.71
C SER A 21 2.01 4.79 2.79
N ARG A 22 1.38 4.85 1.62
CA ARG A 22 1.45 5.96 0.65
C ARG A 22 0.04 6.49 0.42
N VAL A 23 -0.10 7.71 -0.08
CA VAL A 23 -1.41 8.28 -0.43
C VAL A 23 -1.46 8.52 -1.93
N THR A 24 -2.42 7.89 -2.60
CA THR A 24 -2.66 8.06 -4.04
C THR A 24 -3.14 9.48 -4.35
N LYS A 25 -3.14 9.86 -5.63
CA LYS A 25 -3.52 11.19 -6.12
C LYS A 25 -4.93 11.61 -5.70
N ASP A 26 -5.85 10.66 -5.65
CA ASP A 26 -7.24 10.79 -5.20
C ASP A 26 -7.40 10.71 -3.67
N GLY A 27 -6.31 10.64 -2.92
CA GLY A 27 -6.33 10.76 -1.46
C GLY A 27 -6.59 9.45 -0.73
N CYS A 28 -6.33 8.29 -1.35
CA CYS A 28 -6.54 6.99 -0.72
C CYS A 28 -5.23 6.46 -0.12
N PRO A 29 -5.18 6.16 1.20
CA PRO A 29 -4.02 5.51 1.80
C PRO A 29 -3.91 4.06 1.33
N VAL A 30 -2.79 3.71 0.72
CA VAL A 30 -2.46 2.38 0.20
C VAL A 30 -1.24 1.81 0.89
N ILE A 31 -1.17 0.48 0.99
CA ILE A 31 0.00 -0.20 1.55
C ILE A 31 1.00 -0.46 0.43
N PHE A 32 2.10 0.29 0.46
CA PHE A 32 3.16 0.17 -0.53
C PHE A 32 4.46 0.79 0.00
N HIS A 33 5.58 0.09 -0.18
CA HIS A 33 6.85 0.53 0.38
C HIS A 33 7.55 1.57 -0.50
N ASP A 34 7.61 1.30 -1.80
CA ASP A 34 8.45 2.04 -2.74
C ASP A 34 7.77 3.34 -3.24
N ASP A 35 8.55 4.34 -3.65
CA ASP A 35 7.97 5.59 -4.21
C ASP A 35 7.34 5.37 -5.58
N PHE A 36 7.86 4.38 -6.31
CA PHE A 36 7.50 4.09 -7.69
C PHE A 36 6.96 2.68 -7.84
N ILE A 37 5.94 2.55 -8.68
CA ILE A 37 5.46 1.28 -9.19
C ILE A 37 6.01 1.08 -10.59
N LEU A 38 6.46 -0.15 -10.88
CA LEU A 38 7.03 -0.51 -12.18
C LEU A 38 6.14 -1.54 -12.87
N THR A 39 5.98 -1.37 -14.17
CA THR A 39 5.28 -2.34 -15.03
C THR A 39 5.93 -2.42 -16.41
N GLN A 40 5.63 -3.46 -17.17
CA GLN A 40 6.10 -3.61 -18.54
C GLN A 40 4.95 -3.90 -19.48
N LYS A 41 4.97 -3.22 -20.64
CA LYS A 41 4.05 -3.46 -21.74
C LYS A 41 4.83 -3.56 -23.05
N THR A 42 4.74 -4.71 -23.71
CA THR A 42 5.36 -4.95 -25.03
C THR A 42 6.84 -4.52 -25.03
N GLU A 43 7.59 -4.99 -24.02
CA GLU A 43 9.02 -4.73 -23.80
C GLU A 43 9.40 -3.35 -23.24
N VAL A 44 8.48 -2.37 -23.24
CA VAL A 44 8.75 -1.06 -22.65
C VAL A 44 8.50 -1.08 -21.14
N LEU A 45 9.51 -0.67 -20.37
CA LEU A 45 9.40 -0.47 -18.92
C LEU A 45 8.76 0.89 -18.63
N TYR A 46 7.74 0.89 -17.78
CA TYR A 46 7.08 2.08 -17.27
C TYR A 46 7.31 2.17 -15.77
N GLU A 47 7.63 3.38 -15.32
CA GLU A 47 7.81 3.72 -13.92
C GLU A 47 6.88 4.88 -13.60
N MET A 48 6.06 4.72 -12.57
CA MET A 48 5.07 5.72 -12.15
C MET A 48 5.19 5.93 -10.66
N ARG A 49 5.13 7.19 -10.22
CA ARG A 49 5.11 7.47 -8.79
C ARG A 49 3.75 7.13 -8.20
N VAL A 50 3.74 6.49 -7.05
CA VAL A 50 2.49 6.04 -6.40
C VAL A 50 1.56 7.22 -6.07
N THR A 51 2.15 8.36 -5.67
CA THR A 51 1.38 9.58 -5.35
C THR A 51 0.77 10.26 -6.58
N ASP A 52 1.17 9.86 -7.80
CA ASP A 52 0.61 10.35 -9.06
C ASP A 52 -0.51 9.44 -9.63
N LEU A 53 -0.68 8.23 -9.06
CA LEU A 53 -1.70 7.25 -9.46
C LEU A 53 -3.06 7.54 -8.82
N LEU A 54 -4.15 7.21 -9.51
CA LEU A 54 -5.45 7.00 -8.88
C LEU A 54 -5.47 5.65 -8.15
N LEU A 55 -6.34 5.49 -7.15
CA LEU A 55 -6.48 4.23 -6.43
C LEU A 55 -6.82 3.07 -7.38
N GLU A 56 -7.76 3.28 -8.30
CA GLU A 56 -8.15 2.26 -9.28
C GLU A 56 -6.96 1.79 -10.14
N GLU A 57 -6.06 2.72 -10.45
CA GLU A 57 -4.89 2.43 -11.25
C GLU A 57 -3.88 1.64 -10.42
N PHE A 58 -3.60 2.08 -9.20
CA PHE A 58 -2.75 1.37 -8.25
C PHE A 58 -3.23 -0.07 -8.02
N LEU A 59 -4.52 -0.30 -7.83
CA LEU A 59 -5.08 -1.64 -7.60
C LEU A 59 -5.11 -2.51 -8.88
N SER A 60 -4.80 -1.96 -10.05
CA SER A 60 -4.72 -2.75 -11.31
C SER A 60 -3.38 -3.47 -11.49
N TYR A 61 -2.39 -3.21 -10.63
CA TYR A 61 -1.08 -3.85 -10.71
C TYR A 61 -1.02 -5.14 -9.88
N GLY A 62 -0.25 -6.12 -10.37
CA GLY A 62 0.00 -7.38 -9.67
C GLY A 62 -1.22 -8.31 -9.66
N VAL A 63 -1.27 -9.22 -8.68
CA VAL A 63 -2.37 -10.17 -8.52
C VAL A 63 -3.68 -9.45 -8.25
N GLN A 64 -4.75 -9.87 -8.93
CA GLN A 64 -6.07 -9.24 -8.83
C GLN A 64 -6.98 -10.02 -7.89
N LYS A 65 -7.83 -9.28 -7.16
CA LYS A 65 -8.89 -9.85 -6.32
C LYS A 65 -9.89 -10.69 -7.13
N GLU A 66 -10.21 -10.23 -8.33
CA GLU A 66 -11.16 -10.87 -9.22
C GLU A 66 -10.43 -11.70 -10.28
N PRO A 67 -10.76 -12.99 -10.48
CA PRO A 67 -10.06 -13.89 -11.41
C PRO A 67 -10.04 -13.44 -12.87
N HIS A 68 -10.97 -12.58 -13.27
CA HIS A 68 -11.16 -12.15 -14.66
C HIS A 68 -10.67 -10.74 -14.94
N LYS A 69 -10.15 -10.04 -13.93
CA LYS A 69 -9.65 -8.69 -14.10
C LYS A 69 -8.26 -8.73 -14.72
N VAL A 70 -8.08 -7.98 -15.81
CA VAL A 70 -6.77 -7.86 -16.47
C VAL A 70 -5.82 -7.11 -15.55
N SER A 71 -4.67 -7.73 -15.23
CA SER A 71 -3.62 -7.13 -14.41
C SER A 71 -2.55 -6.44 -15.26
N LYS A 72 -1.99 -5.37 -14.72
CA LYS A 72 -0.69 -4.86 -15.13
C LYS A 72 0.40 -5.66 -14.39
N PRO A 73 1.41 -6.24 -15.06
CA PRO A 73 2.51 -6.91 -14.38
C PRO A 73 3.18 -5.97 -13.38
N LEU A 74 3.38 -6.42 -12.15
CA LEU A 74 4.12 -5.66 -11.15
C LEU A 74 5.59 -6.07 -11.21
N LEU A 75 6.48 -5.09 -11.29
CA LEU A 75 7.93 -5.31 -11.32
C LEU A 75 8.59 -4.62 -10.13
N ARG A 76 9.76 -5.12 -9.73
CA ARG A 76 10.59 -4.51 -8.68
C ARG A 76 12.00 -4.26 -9.19
N ARG A 77 12.53 -3.09 -8.83
CA ARG A 77 13.94 -2.74 -9.01
C ARG A 77 14.75 -3.22 -7.81
N MET A 78 15.76 -4.03 -8.04
CA MET A 78 16.71 -4.47 -7.01
C MET A 78 17.77 -3.40 -6.75
N GLU A 79 18.50 -3.51 -5.65
CA GLU A 79 19.61 -2.60 -5.30
C GLU A 79 20.71 -2.56 -6.37
N ASP A 80 20.92 -3.67 -7.08
CA ASP A 80 21.88 -3.77 -8.19
C ASP A 80 21.36 -3.20 -9.53
N GLY A 81 20.16 -2.61 -9.53
CA GLY A 81 19.53 -1.99 -10.69
C GLY A 81 18.77 -2.95 -11.60
N ARG A 82 18.83 -4.28 -11.38
CA ARG A 82 18.02 -5.24 -12.13
C ARG A 82 16.53 -5.03 -11.86
N VAL A 83 15.71 -5.24 -12.90
CA VAL A 83 14.26 -5.23 -12.79
C VAL A 83 13.76 -6.66 -12.97
N LEU A 84 13.03 -7.16 -11.97
CA LEU A 84 12.47 -8.51 -11.98
C LEU A 84 10.95 -8.45 -11.85
N THR A 85 10.28 -9.43 -12.43
CA THR A 85 8.85 -9.66 -12.15
C THR A 85 8.67 -9.92 -10.67
N TRP A 86 7.72 -9.21 -10.07
CA TRP A 86 7.31 -9.51 -8.71
C TRP A 86 6.59 -10.87 -8.71
N SER A 87 7.22 -11.87 -8.09
CA SER A 87 6.63 -13.17 -7.81
C SER A 87 7.06 -13.61 -6.41
N THR A 88 6.13 -13.72 -5.49
CA THR A 88 6.35 -14.36 -4.18
C THR A 88 5.49 -15.62 -4.07
N GLU A 89 5.87 -16.54 -3.19
CA GLU A 89 5.16 -17.83 -3.04
C GLU A 89 3.70 -17.65 -2.54
N GLU A 90 3.39 -16.52 -1.90
CA GLU A 90 2.05 -16.10 -1.48
C GLU A 90 1.77 -14.67 -1.99
N ASP A 91 1.60 -14.50 -3.30
CA ASP A 91 1.22 -13.19 -3.85
C ASP A 91 -0.20 -12.80 -3.40
N ASP A 92 -0.29 -11.82 -2.51
CA ASP A 92 -1.53 -11.13 -2.18
C ASP A 92 -1.66 -9.83 -3.00
N TYR A 93 -2.91 -9.48 -3.33
CA TYR A 93 -3.25 -8.28 -4.06
C TYR A 93 -2.81 -7.00 -3.32
N LEU A 94 -2.58 -5.93 -4.09
CA LEU A 94 -2.39 -4.59 -3.53
C LEU A 94 -3.67 -4.12 -2.83
N CYS A 95 -3.53 -3.35 -1.75
CA CYS A 95 -4.65 -3.00 -0.88
C CYS A 95 -4.57 -1.60 -0.30
N THR A 96 -5.70 -1.14 0.24
CA THR A 96 -5.77 0.10 1.02
C THR A 96 -5.43 -0.15 2.48
N LEU A 97 -5.06 0.91 3.20
CA LEU A 97 -4.90 0.85 4.66
C LEU A 97 -6.21 0.46 5.36
N GLN A 98 -7.35 0.91 4.83
CA GLN A 98 -8.66 0.54 5.35
C GLN A 98 -8.90 -0.97 5.26
N GLU A 99 -8.59 -1.57 4.11
CA GLU A 99 -8.73 -3.02 3.92
C GLU A 99 -7.83 -3.82 4.88
N VAL A 100 -6.64 -3.32 5.20
CA VAL A 100 -5.81 -3.95 6.24
C VAL A 100 -6.53 -3.96 7.59
N PHE A 101 -7.14 -2.85 7.99
CA PHE A 101 -7.86 -2.80 9.27
C PHE A 101 -9.11 -3.66 9.33
N GLU A 102 -9.79 -3.84 8.20
CA GLU A 102 -10.96 -4.72 8.11
C GLU A 102 -10.58 -6.21 8.27
N HIS A 103 -9.35 -6.59 7.95
CA HIS A 103 -8.90 -7.99 7.95
C HIS A 103 -7.92 -8.34 9.08
N VAL A 104 -7.31 -7.36 9.73
CA VAL A 104 -6.40 -7.60 10.85
C VAL A 104 -7.20 -7.91 12.13
N SER A 105 -6.67 -8.81 12.96
CA SER A 105 -7.28 -9.09 14.26
C SER A 105 -7.31 -7.84 15.14
N PRO A 106 -8.43 -7.51 15.79
CA PRO A 106 -8.53 -6.34 16.68
C PRO A 106 -7.64 -6.47 17.94
N HIS A 107 -7.14 -7.67 18.23
CA HIS A 107 -6.22 -7.93 19.34
C HIS A 107 -4.75 -7.72 18.99
N LEU A 108 -4.43 -7.41 17.72
CA LEU A 108 -3.07 -7.18 17.27
C LEU A 108 -2.76 -5.68 17.28
N GLY A 109 -1.64 -5.30 17.89
CA GLY A 109 -1.11 -3.95 17.74
C GLY A 109 -0.57 -3.73 16.32
N PHE A 110 -0.76 -2.52 15.77
CA PHE A 110 -0.32 -2.16 14.43
C PHE A 110 0.53 -0.89 14.46
N ASN A 111 1.58 -0.87 13.63
CA ASN A 111 2.41 0.32 13.43
C ASN A 111 2.22 0.82 11.99
N ILE A 112 1.76 2.07 11.86
CA ILE A 112 1.52 2.71 10.56
C ILE A 112 2.65 3.70 10.33
N GLU A 113 3.39 3.50 9.24
CA GLU A 113 4.40 4.45 8.79
C GLU A 113 3.88 5.18 7.56
N LEU A 114 3.84 6.51 7.58
CA LEU A 114 3.50 7.34 6.42
C LEU A 114 4.79 7.84 5.77
N LYS A 115 5.08 7.38 4.55
CA LYS A 115 6.30 7.75 3.81
C LYS A 115 6.02 8.73 2.68
N PHE A 116 6.93 9.70 2.54
CA PHE A 116 6.98 10.66 1.45
C PHE A 116 8.26 10.42 0.63
N ASP A 117 8.26 10.81 -0.64
CA ASP A 117 9.44 10.74 -1.50
C ASP A 117 10.47 11.79 -1.06
N ASP A 118 11.62 11.34 -0.59
CA ASP A 118 12.70 12.21 -0.08
C ASP A 118 13.25 13.16 -1.16
N ASN A 119 13.00 12.87 -2.44
CA ASN A 119 13.45 13.68 -3.56
C ASN A 119 12.44 14.77 -3.96
N ILE A 120 11.34 14.91 -3.23
CA ILE A 120 10.27 15.87 -3.53
C ILE A 120 10.05 16.83 -2.38
N ILE A 121 9.96 18.11 -2.72
CA ILE A 121 9.47 19.15 -1.81
C ILE A 121 7.94 19.18 -1.90
N TYR A 122 7.27 18.68 -0.88
CA TYR A 122 5.81 18.67 -0.82
C TYR A 122 5.27 20.02 -0.32
N PRO A 123 4.36 20.67 -1.05
CA PRO A 123 3.58 21.79 -0.51
C PRO A 123 2.81 21.37 0.74
N SER A 124 2.65 22.27 1.71
CA SER A 124 1.94 22.00 2.97
C SER A 124 0.52 21.48 2.76
N VAL A 125 -0.18 21.94 1.72
CA VAL A 125 -1.51 21.45 1.34
C VAL A 125 -1.51 19.96 0.98
N ASN A 126 -0.46 19.47 0.31
CA ASN A 126 -0.34 18.06 -0.07
C ASN A 126 -0.01 17.19 1.15
N LEU A 127 0.90 17.66 2.02
CA LEU A 127 1.20 16.98 3.30
C LEU A 127 -0.05 16.88 4.18
N ASN A 128 -0.78 17.98 4.34
CA ASN A 128 -2.00 18.03 5.13
C ASN A 128 -3.07 17.09 4.57
N ARG A 129 -3.25 17.05 3.24
CA ARG A 129 -4.19 16.13 2.60
C ARG A 129 -3.82 14.67 2.86
N ALA A 130 -2.53 14.32 2.73
CA ALA A 130 -2.06 12.96 2.97
C ALA A 130 -2.27 12.55 4.45
N LEU A 131 -1.90 13.42 5.38
CA LEU A 131 -2.11 13.17 6.81
C LEU A 131 -3.60 13.04 7.15
N GLN A 132 -4.44 13.93 6.62
CA GLN A 132 -5.89 13.86 6.80
C GLN A 132 -6.44 12.54 6.28
N ALA A 133 -6.04 12.08 5.10
CA ALA A 133 -6.49 10.81 4.54
C ALA A 133 -6.20 9.63 5.47
N VAL A 134 -4.97 9.55 6.01
CA VAL A 134 -4.59 8.47 6.95
C VAL A 134 -5.37 8.57 8.27
N LEU A 135 -5.49 9.78 8.84
CA LEU A 135 -6.23 9.98 10.08
C LEU A 135 -7.72 9.65 9.95
N GLN A 136 -8.35 9.94 8.80
CA GLN A 136 -9.75 9.60 8.55
C GLN A 136 -9.98 8.08 8.59
N VAL A 137 -9.08 7.29 7.99
CA VAL A 137 -9.15 5.82 8.06
C VAL A 137 -9.03 5.33 9.51
N TRP A 138 -8.12 5.92 10.29
CA TRP A 138 -7.94 5.56 11.70
C TRP A 138 -9.15 5.94 12.57
N ILE A 139 -9.71 7.14 12.38
CA ILE A 139 -10.92 7.59 13.09
C ILE A 139 -12.11 6.67 12.76
N ALA A 140 -12.27 6.28 11.49
CA ALA A 140 -13.31 5.35 11.09
C ALA A 140 -13.16 3.98 11.78
N LEU A 141 -11.94 3.46 11.87
CA LEU A 141 -11.65 2.21 12.60
C LEU A 141 -12.01 2.32 14.08
N VAL A 142 -11.58 3.40 14.74
CA VAL A 142 -11.90 3.67 16.15
C VAL A 142 -13.42 3.73 16.34
N HIS A 143 -14.14 4.48 15.51
CA HIS A 143 -15.61 4.52 15.58
C HIS A 143 -16.25 3.15 15.37
N LEU A 144 -15.72 2.31 14.47
CA LEU A 144 -16.24 0.96 14.26
C LEU A 144 -16.05 0.09 15.52
N ILE A 145 -14.86 0.13 16.13
CA ILE A 145 -14.54 -0.68 17.32
C ILE A 145 -15.34 -0.21 18.54
N TYR A 146 -15.33 1.10 18.84
CA TYR A 146 -15.99 1.64 20.03
C TYR A 146 -17.50 1.78 19.85
N GLY A 147 -17.98 2.04 18.64
CA GLY A 147 -19.40 2.01 18.31
C GLY A 147 -19.98 0.62 18.52
N LEU A 148 -19.29 -0.44 18.07
CA LEU A 148 -19.68 -1.82 18.33
C LEU A 148 -19.70 -2.16 19.83
N LEU A 149 -18.73 -1.65 20.60
CA LEU A 149 -18.67 -1.85 22.06
C LEU A 149 -19.83 -1.18 22.83
N LEU A 150 -20.43 -0.12 22.29
CA LEU A 150 -21.60 0.56 22.88
C LEU A 150 -22.93 -0.18 22.63
N PHE A 151 -22.96 -1.13 21.70
CA PHE A 151 -24.15 -1.92 21.33
C PHE A 151 -24.08 -3.41 21.77
N ILE A 152 -23.02 -3.81 22.49
CA ILE A 152 -22.88 -5.13 23.15
C ILE A 152 -23.09 -4.94 24.65
#